data_AF-G9YTW7-F1
#
_entry.id   AF-G9YTW7-F1
#
_cell.length_a   1.000
_cell.length_b   1.000
_cell.length_c   1.000
_cell.angle_alpha   90.00
_cell.angle_beta   90.00
_cell.angle_gamma   90.00
#
_symmetry.space_group_name_H-M   'P 1'
#
loop_
_entity.id
_entity.type
_entity.pdbx_description
1 polymer ?
#
loop_
_entity_poly.entity_id
_entity_poly.type
_entity_poly.pdbx_seq_one_letter_code
_entity_poly.pdbx_strand_id
1 'polypeptide(L)' 'MDWVASIHQAIQYIEEHLREELTIREIAQQAALSPFYFQKGFAMLCGMTVGDYIRQRR' A
#
# COMPACT_ATOMS: atom_id res chain seq x y z
N MET A 1 -3.02 -17.01 -5.82
CA MET A 1 -2.43 -15.69 -5.56
C MET A 1 -2.99 -15.24 -4.23
N ASP A 2 -2.16 -15.15 -3.19
CA ASP A 2 -2.63 -14.80 -1.85
C ASP A 2 -2.73 -13.28 -1.75
N TRP A 3 -3.96 -12.77 -1.67
CA TRP A 3 -4.25 -11.35 -1.56
C TRP A 3 -3.53 -10.69 -0.38
N VAL A 4 -3.45 -11.39 0.75
CA VAL A 4 -2.78 -10.88 1.95
C VAL A 4 -1.29 -10.70 1.65
N ALA A 5 -0.65 -11.68 1.01
CA ALA A 5 0.74 -11.57 0.59
C ALA A 5 0.97 -10.40 -0.38
N SER A 6 0.06 -10.17 -1.33
CA SER A 6 0.14 -9.02 -2.25
C SER A 6 0.07 -7.67 -1.54
N ILE A 7 -0.79 -7.52 -0.52
CA ILE A 7 -0.85 -6.30 0.28
C ILE A 7 0.42 -6.13 1.13
N HIS A 8 0.95 -7.23 1.70
CA HIS A 8 2.23 -7.20 2.41
C HIS A 8 3.39 -6.73 1.52
N GLN A 9 3.46 -7.17 0.27
CA GLN A 9 4.48 -6.71 -0.69
C GLN A 9 4.40 -5.19 -0.92
N ALA A 10 3.18 -4.65 -1.10
CA ALA A 10 3.00 -3.22 -1.23
C ALA A 10 3.36 -2.44 0.04
N ILE A 11 3.10 -3.00 1.23
CA ILE A 11 3.53 -2.40 2.50
C ILE A 11 5.06 -2.34 2.58
N GLN A 12 5.76 -3.44 2.25
CA GLN A 12 7.22 -3.46 2.24
C GLN A 12 7.78 -2.40 1.29
N TYR A 13 7.21 -2.29 0.10
CA TYR A 13 7.60 -1.24 -0.85
C TYR A 13 7.40 0.17 -0.28
N ILE A 14 6.28 0.45 0.40
CA ILE A 14 6.07 1.73 1.08
C ILE A 14 7.17 2.00 2.11
N GLU A 15 7.47 1.03 2.98
CA GLU A 15 8.48 1.17 4.05
C GLU A 15 9.89 1.46 3.49
N GLU A 16 10.25 0.80 2.40
CA GLU A 16 11.55 0.99 1.73
C GLU A 16 11.69 2.37 1.08
N HIS A 17 10.56 2.99 0.69
CA HIS A 17 10.53 4.25 -0.08
C HIS A 17 9.85 5.40 0.69
N LEU A 18 9.80 5.35 2.04
CA LEU A 18 9.10 6.36 2.86
C LEU A 18 9.58 7.80 2.61
N ARG A 19 10.82 7.99 2.18
CA ARG A 19 11.43 9.31 1.92
C ARG A 19 11.16 9.86 0.51
N GLU A 20 10.56 9.07 -0.36
CA GLU A 20 10.32 9.41 -1.76
C GLU A 20 8.86 9.84 -1.99
N GLU A 21 8.58 10.54 -3.08
CA GLU A 21 7.19 10.83 -3.45
C GLU A 21 6.53 9.56 -4.02
N LEU A 22 5.72 8.90 -3.19
CA LEU A 22 4.97 7.71 -3.60
C LEU A 22 3.58 8.06 -4.11
N THR A 23 3.23 7.55 -5.28
CA THR A 23 1.86 7.59 -5.79
C THR A 23 1.11 6.29 -5.48
N ILE A 24 -0.21 6.39 -5.33
CA ILE A 24 -1.04 5.21 -5.10
C ILE A 24 -0.96 4.19 -6.24
N ARG A 25 -0.66 4.64 -7.46
CA ARG A 25 -0.54 3.78 -8.64
C ARG A 25 0.70 2.89 -8.55
N GLU A 26 1.83 3.46 -8.15
CA GLU A 26 3.09 2.72 -7.98
C GLU A 26 2.97 1.67 -6.87
N ILE A 27 2.36 2.06 -5.75
CA ILE A 27 2.14 1.15 -4.62
C ILE A 27 1.21 -0.01 -5.04
N ALA A 28 0.09 0.29 -5.71
CA ALA A 28 -0.88 -0.73 -6.13
C ALA A 28 -0.30 -1.72 -7.14
N GLN A 29 0.65 -1.28 -7.98
CA GLN A 29 1.37 -2.16 -8.91
C GLN A 29 2.16 -3.25 -8.20
N GLN A 30 2.73 -2.97 -7.02
CA GLN A 30 3.47 -3.97 -6.23
C GLN A 30 2.56 -5.10 -5.73
N ALA A 31 1.28 -4.81 -5.52
CA ALA A 31 0.28 -5.80 -5.16
C ALA A 31 -0.38 -6.48 -6.37
N ALA A 32 -0.01 -6.11 -7.62
CA ALA A 32 -0.71 -6.49 -8.84
C ALA A 32 -2.23 -6.16 -8.81
N LEU A 33 -2.59 -5.03 -8.18
CA LEU A 33 -3.97 -4.58 -8.02
C LEU A 33 -4.19 -3.23 -8.71
N SER A 34 -5.46 -2.94 -9.03
CA SER A 34 -5.84 -1.57 -9.37
C SER A 34 -5.73 -0.68 -8.12
N PRO A 35 -5.49 0.64 -8.28
CA PRO A 35 -5.44 1.56 -7.14
C PRO A 35 -6.67 1.49 -6.24
N PHE A 36 -7.85 1.34 -6.83
CA PHE A 36 -9.11 1.22 -6.10
C PHE A 36 -9.18 -0.04 -5.23
N TYR A 37 -8.86 -1.20 -5.81
CA TYR A 37 -8.88 -2.47 -5.07
C TYR A 37 -7.79 -2.52 -4.01
N PHE A 38 -6.61 -1.98 -4.32
CA PHE A 38 -5.53 -1.85 -3.36
C PHE A 38 -5.94 -0.99 -2.16
N GLN A 39 -6.47 0.22 -2.38
CA GLN A 39 -6.88 1.10 -1.29
C GLN A 39 -7.97 0.48 -0.41
N LYS A 40 -8.96 -0.19 -1.01
CA LYS A 40 -9.99 -0.92 -0.24
C LYS A 40 -9.39 -2.06 0.57
N GLY A 41 -8.50 -2.87 -0.03
CA GLY A 41 -7.83 -3.98 0.63
C GLY A 41 -6.94 -3.54 1.79
N PHE A 42 -6.12 -2.54 1.53
CA PHE A 42 -5.23 -1.95 2.51
C PHE A 42 -6.03 -1.41 3.70
N ALA A 43 -7.09 -0.64 3.47
CA ALA A 43 -7.92 -0.10 4.54
C ALA A 43 -8.61 -1.20 5.36
N MET A 44 -9.07 -2.27 4.70
CA MET A 44 -9.67 -3.42 5.38
C MET A 44 -8.66 -4.18 6.26
N LEU A 45 -7.41 -4.30 5.83
CA LEU A 45 -6.36 -5.04 6.56
C LEU A 45 -5.66 -4.20 7.63
N CYS A 46 -5.39 -2.93 7.35
CA CYS A 46 -4.59 -2.05 8.22
C CYS A 46 -5.47 -1.12 9.10
N GLY A 47 -6.77 -1.06 8.84
CA GLY A 47 -7.70 -0.19 9.58
C GLY A 47 -7.52 1.31 9.33
N MET A 48 -6.74 1.71 8.33
CA MET A 48 -6.47 3.11 7.98
C MET A 48 -6.19 3.27 6.49
N THR A 49 -6.22 4.51 5.98
CA THR A 49 -5.89 4.75 4.57
C THR A 49 -4.39 4.62 4.32
N VAL A 50 -4.01 4.34 3.06
CA VAL A 50 -2.59 4.30 2.63
C VAL A 50 -1.90 5.64 2.92
N GLY A 51 -2.60 6.76 2.72
CA GLY A 51 -2.05 8.09 2.99
C GLY A 51 -1.84 8.37 4.48
N ASP A 52 -2.76 7.91 5.35
CA ASP A 52 -2.57 7.99 6.81
C ASP A 52 -1.38 7.16 7.25
N TYR A 53 -1.26 5.95 6.72
CA TYR A 53 -0.14 5.06 7.01
C TYR A 53 1.21 5.71 6.66
N ILE A 54 1.34 6.23 5.44
CA ILE A 54 2.57 6.92 5.00
C ILE A 54 2.87 8.14 5.88
N ARG A 55 1.85 8.94 6.22
CA ARG A 55 2.02 10.13 7.08
C ARG A 55 2.47 9.78 8.50
N GLN A 56 2.00 8.67 9.06
CA GLN A 56 2.38 8.24 10.42
C GLN A 56 3.80 7.67 10.48
N ARG A 57 4.32 7.17 9.35
CA ARG A 57 5.66 6.57 9.25
C ARG A 57 6.77 7.54 8.87
N ARG A 58 6.41 8.74 8.39
CA ARG A 58 7.35 9.85 8.12
C ARG A 58 7.55 10.69 9.37
#